data_AF-A0A3B8JQD1-F1
#
_entry.id   AF-A0A3B8JQD1-F1
#
_cell.length_a   1.000
_cell.length_b   1.000
_cell.length_c   1.000
_cell.angle_alpha   90.00
_cell.angle_beta   90.00
_cell.angle_gamma   90.00
#
_symmetry.space_group_name_H-M   'P 1'
#
loop_
_entity.id
_entity.type
_entity.pdbx_description
1 polymer ?
#
loop_
_entity_poly.entity_id
_entity_poly.type
_entity_poly.pdbx_seq_one_letter_code
_entity_poly.pdbx_strand_id
1 'polypeptide(L)' 'MLNIGDYALHKATGKLGQVVAYGHEILDSVYLPTIKVEVVSDTEIDERTFLEDLYNKWEPIQKEQHSNN' A
#
# COMPACT_ATOMS: atom_id res chain seq x y z
N MET A 1 -1.45 12.03 2.53
CA MET A 1 -2.07 11.50 1.30
C MET A 1 -1.08 10.51 0.73
N LEU A 2 -1.47 9.26 0.53
CA LEU A 2 -0.61 8.24 -0.07
C LEU A 2 -0.59 8.43 -1.59
N ASN A 3 0.59 8.65 -2.15
CA ASN A 3 0.82 8.81 -3.58
C ASN A 3 1.48 7.57 -4.18
N ILE A 4 1.38 7.39 -5.50
CA ILE A 4 2.19 6.39 -6.22
C ILE A 4 3.67 6.62 -5.89
N GLY A 5 4.34 5.56 -5.47
CA GLY A 5 5.73 5.58 -5.00
C GLY A 5 5.89 5.69 -3.49
N ASP A 6 4.87 6.12 -2.74
CA ASP A 6 4.90 6.12 -1.28
C ASP A 6 4.84 4.68 -0.74
N TYR A 7 5.45 4.46 0.42
CA TYR A 7 5.29 3.21 1.15
C TYR A 7 4.10 3.30 2.11
N ALA A 8 3.33 2.22 2.18
CA ALA A 8 2.11 2.13 2.98
C ALA A 8 2.04 0.81 3.76
N LEU A 9 1.66 0.92 5.03
CA LEU A 9 1.38 -0.22 5.92
C LEU A 9 -0.13 -0.49 5.95
N HIS A 10 -0.52 -1.73 5.70
CA HIS A 10 -1.91 -2.16 5.84
C HIS A 10 -2.23 -2.45 7.31
N LYS A 11 -3.14 -1.67 7.92
CA LYS A 11 -3.42 -1.72 9.37
C LYS A 11 -3.90 -3.08 9.87
N ALA A 12 -4.67 -3.81 9.06
CA ALA A 12 -5.29 -5.07 9.49
C ALA A 12 -4.38 -6.28 9.29
N THR A 13 -3.47 -6.25 8.31
CA THR A 13 -2.65 -7.41 7.93
C THR A 13 -1.18 -7.22 8.27
N GLY A 14 -0.74 -6.00 8.61
CA GLY A 14 0.66 -5.66 8.83
C GLY A 14 1.51 -5.69 7.56
N LYS A 15 0.90 -5.92 6.38
CA LYS A 15 1.64 -5.97 5.11
C LYS A 15 2.13 -4.58 4.73
N LEU A 16 3.39 -4.51 4.34
CA LEU A 16 4.05 -3.30 3.90
C LEU A 16 4.31 -3.36 2.39
N GLY A 17 4.14 -2.24 1.69
CA GLY A 17 4.46 -2.19 0.28
C GLY A 17 4.51 -0.79 -0.30
N GLN A 18 4.79 -0.69 -1.60
CA GLN A 18 4.79 0.57 -2.33
C GLN A 18 3.46 0.73 -3.08
N VAL A 19 2.89 1.94 -3.04
CA VAL A 19 1.68 2.28 -3.80
C VAL A 19 2.01 2.32 -5.29
N VAL A 20 1.26 1.55 -6.09
CA VAL A 20 1.47 1.42 -7.54
C VAL A 20 0.29 1.90 -8.38
N ALA A 21 -0.92 1.95 -7.81
CA ALA A 21 -2.11 2.45 -8.51
C ALA A 21 -3.20 2.92 -7.53
N TYR A 22 -4.14 3.69 -8.05
CA TYR A 22 -5.39 4.04 -7.39
C TYR A 22 -6.55 3.28 -8.02
N GLY A 23 -7.57 2.98 -7.22
CA GLY A 23 -8.79 2.34 -7.67
C GLY A 23 -10.01 2.90 -6.93
N HIS A 24 -11.16 2.31 -7.19
CA HIS A 24 -12.40 2.63 -6.47
C HIS A 24 -13.26 1.37 -6.37
N GLU A 25 -13.97 1.24 -5.26
CA GLU A 25 -15.07 0.29 -5.10
C GLU A 25 -16.40 1.05 -4.95
N ILE A 26 -17.50 0.39 -5.32
CA ILE A 26 -18.85 0.93 -5.14
C ILE A 26 -19.55 0.08 -4.09
N LEU A 27 -19.88 0.68 -2.96
CA LEU A 27 -20.65 0.05 -1.88
C LEU A 27 -21.85 0.93 -1.55
N ASP A 28 -23.06 0.36 -1.61
CA ASP A 28 -24.31 1.08 -1.35
C ASP A 28 -24.45 2.40 -2.13
N SER A 29 -24.04 2.38 -3.41
CA SER A 29 -24.01 3.56 -4.31
C SER A 29 -23.02 4.67 -3.89
N VAL A 30 -22.13 4.39 -2.93
CA VAL A 30 -21.03 5.28 -2.54
C VAL A 30 -19.75 4.82 -3.22
N TYR A 31 -19.05 5.76 -3.86
CA TYR A 31 -17.71 5.54 -4.41
C TYR A 31 -16.67 5.67 -3.31
N LEU A 32 -15.96 4.59 -3.02
CA LEU A 32 -14.92 4.56 -2.00
C LEU A 32 -13.55 4.39 -2.68
N PRO A 33 -12.58 5.29 -2.46
CA PRO A 33 -11.27 5.19 -3.07
C PRO A 33 -10.46 4.03 -2.46
N THR A 34 -9.85 3.22 -3.31
CA THR A 34 -8.91 2.16 -2.95
C THR A 34 -7.51 2.54 -3.42
N ILE A 35 -6.49 1.92 -2.82
CA ILE A 35 -5.13 1.97 -3.34
C ILE A 35 -4.61 0.56 -3.54
N LYS A 36 -3.84 0.36 -4.61
CA LYS A 36 -3.15 -0.89 -4.90
C LYS A 36 -1.69 -0.75 -4.52
N VAL A 37 -1.22 -1.71 -3.73
CA VAL A 37 0.11 -1.74 -3.14
C VAL A 37 0.82 -3.02 -3.56
N GLU A 38 2.03 -2.88 -4.10
CA GLU A 38 2.97 -3.98 -4.30
C GLU A 38 3.66 -4.29 -2.97
N VAL A 39 3.35 -5.45 -2.41
CA VAL A 39 3.80 -5.87 -1.08
C VAL A 39 5.26 -6.31 -1.15
N VAL A 40 6.07 -5.82 -0.21
CA VAL A 40 7.42 -6.32 0.00
C VAL A 40 7.32 -7.69 0.66
N SER A 41 7.73 -8.76 -0.03
CA SER A 41 7.84 -10.09 0.54
C SER A 41 9.25 -10.32 1.08
N ASP A 42 9.34 -10.99 2.23
CA ASP A 42 10.62 -11.46 2.79
C ASP A 42 11.06 -12.82 2.18
N THR A 43 10.24 -13.39 1.29
CA THR A 43 10.48 -14.69 0.68
C THR A 43 11.19 -14.51 -0.65
N GLU A 44 12.28 -15.24 -0.88
CA GLU A 44 13.11 -15.24 -2.09
C GLU A 44 12.38 -15.66 -3.39
N ILE A 45 11.08 -15.93 -3.32
CA ILE A 45 10.26 -16.26 -4.48
C ILE A 45 9.85 -14.93 -5.13
N ASP A 46 10.29 -14.72 -6.38
CA ASP A 46 10.12 -13.51 -7.22
C ASP A 46 8.65 -13.26 -7.66
N GLU A 47 7.69 -13.66 -6.84
CA GLU A 47 6.26 -13.46 -7.09
C GLU A 47 5.82 -12.10 -6.54
N ARG A 48 5.60 -11.15 -7.45
CA ARG A 48 5.01 -9.85 -7.12
C ARG A 48 3.61 -10.03 -6.55
N THR A 49 3.46 -9.76 -5.26
CA THR A 49 2.17 -9.80 -4.57
C THR A 49 1.57 -8.40 -4.53
N PHE A 50 0.33 -8.27 -5.00
CA PHE A 50 -0.41 -7.01 -4.93
C PHE A 50 -1.58 -7.13 -3.95
N LEU A 51 -1.79 -6.09 -3.14
CA LEU A 51 -2.96 -5.94 -2.29
C LEU A 51 -3.68 -4.64 -2.65
N GLU A 52 -4.99 -4.71 -2.81
CA GLU A 52 -5.84 -3.53 -3.00
C GLU A 52 -6.90 -3.50 -1.90
N ASP A 53 -7.03 -2.35 -1.24
CA ASP A 53 -8.03 -2.11 -0.19
C ASP A 53 -8.33 -0.61 -0.10
N LEU A 54 -9.37 -0.25 0.63
CA LEU A 54 -9.80 1.11 0.90
C LEU A 54 -8.64 1.96 1.43
N TYR A 55 -8.55 3.20 0.93
CA TYR A 55 -7.51 4.15 1.32
C TYR A 55 -7.37 4.28 2.86
N ASN A 56 -8.48 4.27 3.58
CA ASN A 56 -8.49 4.40 5.04
C ASN A 56 -7.95 3.18 5.81
N LYS A 57 -7.62 2.08 5.13
CA LYS A 57 -6.98 0.89 5.71
C LYS A 57 -5.45 0.97 5.69
N TRP A 58 -4.90 1.97 5.02
CA TRP A 58 -3.47 2.16 4.84
C TRP A 58 -2.96 3.34 5.64
N GLU A 59 -1.73 3.21 6.15
CA GLU A 59 -1.00 4.28 6.82
C GLU A 59 0.31 4.56 6.09
N PRO A 60 0.67 5.83 5.84
CA PRO A 60 1.95 6.17 5.25
C PRO A 60 3.08 5.82 6.21
N ILE A 61 4.14 5.22 5.67
CA ILE A 61 5.39 5.02 6.42
C ILE A 61 6.52 5.78 5.76
N GLN A 62 7.34 6.43 6.57
CA GLN A 62 8.61 6.98 6.10
C GLN A 62 9.61 5.83 6.05
N LYS A 63 10.21 5.57 4.88
CA LYS A 63 11.50 4.87 4.88
C LYS A 63 12.46 5.82 5.60
N GLU A 64 12.95 5.43 6.77
CA GLU A 64 14.09 6.11 7.38
C GLU A 64 15.21 6.12 6.33
N GLN A 65 15.49 7.30 5.77
CA GLN A 65 16.71 7.48 5.01
C GLN A 65 17.83 7.37 6.03
N HIS A 66 18.50 6.22 6.08
CA HIS A 66 19.82 6.15 6.68
C HIS A 66 20.74 7.10 5.89
N SER A 67 20.83 8.36 6.31
CA SER A 67 21.93 9.24 5.99
C SER A 67 23.18 8.64 6.63
N ASN A 68 23.99 7.97 5.82
CA ASN A 68 25.36 7.65 6.20
C ASN A 68 26.13 8.97 6.22
N ASN A 69 26.51 9.38 7.43
CA ASN A 69 27.46 10.46 7.71
C ASN A 69 28.89 9.91 7.64
#